data_AF-A0A2H0BCH6-F1
#
_entry.id   AF-A0A2H0BCH6-F1
#
_cell.length_a   1.000
_cell.length_b   1.000
_cell.length_c   1.000
_cell.angle_alpha   90.00
_cell.angle_beta   90.00
_cell.angle_gamma   90.00
#
_symmetry.space_group_name_H-M   'P 1'
#
loop_
_entity.id
_entity.type
_entity.pdbx_description
1 polymer ?
#
loop_
_entity_poly.entity_id
_entity_poly.type
_entity_poly.pdbx_seq_one_letter_code
_entity_poly.pdbx_strand_id
1 'polypeptide(L)'
;SDNDLNFITACDIPFMNIPYIQHMLNIASDSDIVMPVSGNNRYETLFAVYNKSIVNAAEDILKNNKKRIIELFNKVHVTYIDINSNGWYQNLNTKQNYLSFIQRQLQISTILKTG
;
A
#
# COMPACT_ATOMS: atom_id res chain seq x y z
N SER A 1 8.08 12.89 -9.97
CA SER A 1 8.70 12.99 -8.63
C SER A 1 10.20 13.05 -8.83
N ASP A 2 10.91 13.90 -8.09
CA ASP A 2 12.37 14.02 -8.17
C ASP A 2 13.09 13.10 -7.18
N ASN A 3 12.37 12.38 -6.32
CA ASN A 3 12.92 11.42 -5.35
C ASN A 3 13.01 10.00 -5.92
N ASP A 4 14.04 9.24 -5.54
CA ASP A 4 14.20 7.84 -5.97
C ASP A 4 13.21 6.90 -5.28
N LEU A 5 13.06 7.02 -3.96
CA LEU A 5 12.07 6.25 -3.20
C LEU A 5 10.72 6.98 -3.19
N ASN A 6 9.67 6.25 -3.56
CA ASN A 6 8.31 6.78 -3.63
C ASN A 6 7.35 5.82 -2.95
N PHE A 7 6.67 6.29 -1.90
CA PHE A 7 5.51 5.60 -1.35
C PHE A 7 4.29 5.90 -2.22
N ILE A 8 3.63 4.84 -2.70
CA ILE A 8 2.47 4.92 -3.59
C ILE A 8 1.23 4.44 -2.83
N THR A 9 0.20 5.29 -2.82
CA THR A 9 -1.09 5.00 -2.18
C THR A 9 -2.27 5.21 -3.13
N ALA A 10 -3.36 4.48 -2.91
CA ALA A 10 -4.66 4.79 -3.50
C ALA A 10 -5.38 5.92 -2.74
N CYS A 11 -6.29 6.63 -3.42
CA CYS A 11 -7.11 7.70 -2.84
C CYS A 11 -8.26 7.19 -1.95
N ASP A 12 -8.52 5.88 -1.94
CA ASP A 12 -9.60 5.22 -1.20
C ASP A 12 -9.13 4.56 0.11
N ILE A 13 -7.89 4.85 0.54
CA ILE A 13 -7.30 4.38 1.80
C ILE A 13 -7.33 5.55 2.80
N PRO A 14 -8.25 5.54 3.78
CA PRO A 14 -8.52 6.70 4.63
C PRO A 14 -7.50 6.89 5.75
N PHE A 15 -6.73 5.86 6.11
CA PHE A 15 -5.78 5.90 7.21
C PHE A 15 -4.38 5.56 6.76
N MET A 16 -3.44 6.41 7.16
CA MET A 16 -2.03 6.31 6.84
C MET A 16 -1.26 6.07 8.13
N ASN A 17 -0.80 4.83 8.34
CA ASN A 17 0.04 4.48 9.48
C ASN A 17 1.47 4.98 9.23
N ILE A 18 1.77 6.21 9.68
CA ILE A 18 3.05 6.87 9.42
C ILE A 18 4.26 6.05 9.93
N PRO A 19 4.27 5.51 11.17
CA PRO A 19 5.35 4.64 11.63
C PRO A 19 5.59 3.43 10.71
N TYR A 20 4.52 2.81 10.21
CA TYR A 20 4.62 1.69 9.29
C TYR A 20 5.20 2.12 7.93
N ILE A 21 4.77 3.27 7.39
CA ILE A 21 5.33 3.83 6.14
C ILE A 21 6.82 4.17 6.31
N GLN A 22 7.23 4.74 7.44
CA GLN A 22 8.63 5.02 7.74
C GLN A 22 9.45 3.72 7.81
N HIS A 23 8.91 2.68 8.44
CA HIS A 23 9.54 1.37 8.46
C HIS A 23 9.75 0.80 7.05
N MET A 24 8.75 0.92 6.17
CA MET A 24 8.85 0.52 4.77
C MET A 24 9.95 1.29 4.02
N LEU A 25 10.02 2.60 4.20
CA LEU A 25 11.03 3.44 3.57
C LEU A 25 12.45 3.08 4.00
N ASN A 26 12.65 2.71 5.26
CA ASN A 26 13.95 2.26 5.77
C ASN A 26 14.38 0.92 5.14
N ILE A 27 13.43 -0.01 4.92
CA ILE A 27 13.70 -1.28 4.21
C ILE A 27 14.02 -1.03 2.74
N ALA A 28 13.37 -0.04 2.13
CA ALA A 28 13.49 0.24 0.70
C ALA A 28 14.89 0.75 0.29
N SER A 29 15.77 1.09 1.24
CA SER A 29 17.17 1.40 0.94
C SER A 29 17.91 0.27 0.20
N ASP A 30 17.52 -0.99 0.43
CA ASP A 30 18.15 -2.18 -0.16
C ASP A 30 17.20 -2.97 -1.08
N SER A 31 16.06 -2.40 -1.47
CA SER A 31 15.03 -3.08 -2.27
C SER A 31 14.50 -2.19 -3.39
N ASP A 32 14.15 -2.80 -4.52
CA ASP A 32 13.49 -2.07 -5.61
C ASP A 32 12.01 -1.82 -5.27
N ILE A 33 11.39 -2.76 -4.56
CA ILE A 33 10.00 -2.66 -4.08
C ILE A 33 9.91 -3.19 -2.65
N VAL A 34 9.25 -2.46 -1.77
CA VAL A 34 8.76 -2.97 -0.48
C VAL A 34 7.25 -3.13 -0.57
N MET A 35 6.81 -4.39 -0.55
CA MET A 35 5.43 -4.79 -0.84
C MET A 35 4.74 -5.34 0.41
N PRO A 36 3.78 -4.60 0.99
CA PRO A 36 2.94 -5.15 2.03
C PRO A 36 2.04 -6.26 1.48
N VAL A 37 1.87 -7.29 2.29
CA VAL A 37 1.04 -8.45 2.01
C VAL A 37 0.01 -8.55 3.12
N SER A 38 -1.26 -8.61 2.78
CA SER A 38 -2.35 -8.89 3.72
C SER A 38 -2.72 -10.38 3.71
N GLY A 39 -3.58 -10.77 4.65
CA GLY A 39 -4.08 -12.14 4.73
C GLY A 39 -4.56 -12.68 3.37
N ASN A 40 -4.35 -13.98 3.15
CA ASN A 40 -4.55 -14.67 1.87
C ASN A 40 -3.54 -14.28 0.76
N ASN A 41 -2.31 -13.89 1.13
CA ASN A 41 -1.22 -13.56 0.21
C ASN A 41 -1.58 -12.45 -0.79
N ARG A 42 -2.40 -11.48 -0.37
CA ARG A 42 -2.83 -10.38 -1.23
C ARG A 42 -1.82 -9.24 -1.18
N TYR A 43 -1.22 -8.92 -2.32
CA TYR A 43 -0.29 -7.80 -2.46
C TYR A 43 -1.01 -6.46 -2.42
N GLU A 44 -0.59 -5.56 -1.53
CA GLU A 44 -1.13 -4.21 -1.42
C GLU A 44 -0.35 -3.24 -2.30
N THR A 45 -0.46 -3.41 -3.61
CA THR A 45 0.37 -2.69 -4.60
C THR A 45 0.15 -1.18 -4.61
N LEU A 46 -0.99 -0.72 -4.09
CA LEU A 46 -1.34 0.68 -3.90
C LEU A 46 -1.20 1.10 -2.43
N PHE A 47 -0.31 0.44 -1.69
CA PHE A 47 0.18 0.84 -0.38
C PHE A 47 1.61 0.31 -0.25
N ALA A 48 2.50 0.69 -1.17
CA ALA A 48 3.83 0.09 -1.32
C ALA A 48 4.89 1.16 -1.59
N VAL A 49 6.16 0.86 -1.27
CA VAL A 49 7.29 1.73 -1.64
C VAL A 49 7.94 1.16 -2.91
N TYR A 50 8.22 2.04 -3.86
CA TYR A 50 8.89 1.72 -5.11
C TYR A 50 10.11 2.63 -5.28
N ASN A 51 11.26 2.04 -5.61
CA ASN A 51 12.44 2.75 -6.07
C ASN A 51 12.34 3.04 -7.57
N LYS A 52 12.74 4.22 -8.02
CA LYS A 52 12.79 4.59 -9.44
C LYS A 52 13.63 3.64 -10.31
N SER A 53 14.53 2.84 -9.72
CA SER A 53 15.24 1.75 -10.42
C SER A 53 14.29 0.83 -11.21
N ILE A 54 13.03 0.68 -10.77
CA ILE A 54 12.04 -0.17 -11.45
C ILE A 54 11.53 0.37 -12.78
N VAL A 55 11.77 1.63 -13.13
CA VAL A 55 11.15 2.30 -14.29
C VAL A 55 11.43 1.55 -15.59
N ASN A 56 12.68 1.15 -15.82
CA ASN A 56 13.06 0.42 -17.04
C ASN A 56 12.33 -0.94 -17.12
N ALA A 57 12.24 -1.67 -16.02
CA ALA A 57 11.51 -2.94 -15.96
C ALA A 57 10.00 -2.76 -16.18
N ALA A 58 9.42 -1.68 -15.65
CA ALA A 58 8.02 -1.33 -15.84
C ALA A 58 7.71 -0.96 -17.30
N GLU A 59 8.56 -0.16 -17.93
CA GLU A 59 8.43 0.20 -19.35
C GLU A 59 8.46 -1.02 -20.26
N ASP A 60 9.38 -1.95 -20.02
CA ASP A 60 9.48 -3.18 -20.81
C ASP A 60 8.21 -4.03 -20.70
N ILE A 61 7.62 -4.12 -19.51
CA ILE A 61 6.34 -4.82 -19.30
C ILE A 61 5.23 -4.16 -20.11
N LEU A 62 5.14 -2.83 -20.08
CA LEU A 62 4.13 -2.07 -20.84
C LEU A 62 4.32 -2.22 -22.35
N LYS A 63 5.56 -2.16 -22.85
CA LYS A 63 5.90 -2.38 -24.27
C LYS A 63 5.47 -3.77 -24.77
N ASN A 64 5.49 -4.77 -23.88
CA ASN A 64 5.02 -6.12 -24.15
C ASN A 64 3.50 -6.30 -23.92
N ASN A 65 2.72 -5.21 -23.88
CA ASN A 65 1.27 -5.21 -23.70
C ASN A 65 0.77 -5.87 -22.40
N LYS A 66 1.66 -6.01 -21.40
CA LYS A 66 1.30 -6.49 -20.07
C LYS A 66 0.98 -5.29 -19.18
N LYS A 67 -0.11 -5.40 -18.42
CA LYS A 67 -0.61 -4.29 -17.56
C LYS A 67 -0.68 -4.64 -16.07
N ARG A 68 -0.32 -5.87 -15.69
CA ARG A 68 -0.40 -6.30 -14.30
C ARG A 68 0.90 -5.94 -13.59
N ILE A 69 0.79 -5.19 -12.50
CA ILE A 69 1.96 -4.78 -11.71
C ILE A 69 2.74 -5.96 -11.13
N ILE A 70 2.08 -7.09 -10.87
CA ILE A 70 2.74 -8.33 -10.42
C ILE A 70 3.80 -8.86 -11.40
N GLU A 71 3.77 -8.45 -12.67
CA GLU A 71 4.80 -8.83 -13.64
C GLU A 71 6.16 -8.20 -13.30
N LEU A 72 6.17 -7.05 -12.60
CA LEU A 72 7.40 -6.41 -12.10
C LEU A 72 8.13 -7.31 -11.12
N PHE A 73 7.41 -8.08 -10.30
CA PHE A 73 8.01 -8.82 -9.19
C PHE A 73 8.98 -9.90 -9.65
N ASN A 74 8.89 -10.32 -10.91
CA ASN A 74 9.81 -11.28 -11.52
C ASN A 74 11.07 -10.63 -12.12
N LYS A 75 11.16 -9.30 -12.13
CA LYS A 75 12.23 -8.53 -12.79
C LYS A 75 13.09 -7.73 -11.83
N VAL A 76 12.65 -7.55 -10.58
CA VAL A 76 13.28 -6.63 -9.62
C VAL A 76 13.33 -7.26 -8.23
N HIS A 77 14.13 -6.71 -7.33
CA HIS A 77 14.21 -7.18 -5.95
C HIS A 77 13.00 -6.68 -5.13
N VAL A 78 12.12 -7.60 -4.76
CA VAL A 78 10.93 -7.32 -3.95
C VAL A 78 11.11 -7.86 -2.53
N THR A 79 11.02 -6.98 -1.54
CA THR A 79 10.92 -7.35 -0.14
C THR A 79 9.46 -7.34 0.28
N TYR A 80 8.95 -8.50 0.73
CA TYR A 80 7.58 -8.65 1.20
C TYR A 80 7.51 -8.48 2.72
N ILE A 81 6.54 -7.71 3.20
CA ILE A 81 6.29 -7.50 4.62
C ILE A 81 4.82 -7.73 4.95
N ASP A 82 4.52 -8.24 6.14
CA ASP A 82 3.14 -8.39 6.59
C ASP A 82 2.58 -7.02 7.02
N ILE A 83 1.42 -6.64 6.49
CA ILE A 83 0.75 -5.40 6.87
C ILE A 83 0.07 -5.47 8.24
N ASN A 84 -0.08 -6.68 8.81
CA ASN A 84 -0.72 -6.99 10.11
C ASN A 84 -1.66 -5.87 10.56
N SER A 85 -2.75 -5.72 9.80
CA SER A 85 -3.43 -4.43 9.77
C SER A 85 -4.20 -4.14 11.05
N ASN A 86 -4.43 -5.09 11.95
CA ASN A 86 -5.25 -4.90 13.16
C ASN A 86 -6.52 -4.05 12.91
N GLY A 87 -7.10 -4.11 11.71
CA GLY A 87 -8.24 -3.31 11.25
C GLY A 87 -7.98 -1.84 10.84
N TRP A 88 -6.75 -1.29 10.94
CA TRP A 88 -6.43 0.06 10.49
C TRP A 88 -6.40 0.19 8.96
N TYR A 89 -5.81 -0.80 8.28
CA TYR A 89 -5.75 -0.83 6.82
C TYR A 89 -7.07 -1.29 6.22
N GLN A 90 -7.62 -0.47 5.34
CA GLN A 90 -8.88 -0.73 4.66
C GLN A 90 -8.96 0.09 3.39
N ASN A 91 -9.46 -0.54 2.33
CA ASN A 91 -9.78 0.16 1.10
C ASN A 91 -11.31 0.36 1.04
N LEU A 92 -11.74 1.60 0.76
CA LEU A 92 -13.14 2.01 0.61
C LEU A 92 -13.67 1.88 -0.84
N ASN A 93 -13.40 0.74 -1.50
CA ASN A 93 -13.79 0.48 -2.89
C ASN A 93 -15.31 0.46 -3.15
N THR A 94 -16.14 0.20 -2.13
CA THR A 94 -17.59 0.10 -2.28
C THR A 94 -18.33 1.07 -1.36
N LYS A 95 -19.54 1.48 -1.77
CA LYS A 95 -20.45 2.28 -0.94
C LYS A 95 -20.68 1.62 0.44
N GLN A 96 -20.78 0.29 0.48
CA GLN A 96 -20.98 -0.43 1.73
C GLN A 96 -19.75 -0.32 2.65
N ASN A 97 -18.53 -0.40 2.11
CA ASN A 97 -17.31 -0.19 2.90
C ASN A 97 -17.27 1.23 3.48
N TYR A 98 -17.60 2.24 2.67
CA TYR A 98 -17.68 3.62 3.12
C TYR A 98 -18.71 3.83 4.25
N LEU A 99 -19.93 3.31 4.09
CA LEU A 99 -20.97 3.45 5.12
C LEU A 99 -20.56 2.75 6.43
N SER A 100 -20.00 1.55 6.35
CA SER A 100 -19.51 0.80 7.51
C SER A 100 -18.37 1.55 8.21
N PHE A 101 -17.48 2.16 7.43
CA PHE A 101 -16.39 3.00 7.93
C PHE A 101 -16.92 4.20 8.72
N ILE A 102 -17.84 4.97 8.15
CA ILE A 102 -18.42 6.16 8.79
C ILE A 102 -19.17 5.78 10.08
N GLN A 103 -19.95 4.70 10.04
CA GLN A 103 -20.67 4.22 11.23
C GLN A 103 -19.72 3.91 12.39
N ARG A 104 -18.58 3.24 12.11
CA ARG A 104 -17.57 2.95 13.13
C ARG A 104 -16.91 4.22 13.67
N GLN A 105 -16.62 5.22 12.82
CA GLN A 105 -16.05 6.50 13.27
C GLN A 105 -17.00 7.26 14.20
N LEU A 106 -18.30 7.26 13.89
CA LEU A 106 -19.31 7.91 14.74
C LEU A 106 -19.41 7.23 16.12
N GLN A 107 -19.39 5.90 16.16
CA GLN A 107 -19.40 5.14 17.43
C GLN A 107 -18.20 5.47 18.31
N ILE A 108 -16.98 5.48 17.75
CA ILE A 108 -15.76 5.85 18.48
C ILE A 108 -15.87 7.27 19.03
N SER A 109 -16.31 8.23 18.22
CA SER A 109 -16.44 9.62 18.65
C SER A 109 -17.47 9.82 19.76
N THR A 110 -18.48 8.96 19.82
CA THR A 110 -19.51 9.01 20.88
C THR A 110 -18.94 8.49 22.20
N ILE A 111 -18.21 7.36 22.16
CA ILE A 111 -17.57 6.79 23.35
C ILE A 111 -16.56 7.77 23.96
N LEU A 112 -15.74 8.41 23.13
CA LEU A 112 -14.74 9.40 23.59
C LEU A 112 -15.34 10.69 24.15
N LYS A 113 -16.63 10.97 23.91
CA LYS A 113 -17.32 12.16 24.45
C LYS A 113 -18.05 11.90 25.76
N THR A 114 -18.29 10.64 26.11
CA THR A 114 -19.06 10.23 27.30
C THR A 114 -18.20 9.58 28.39
N GLY A 115 -16.90 9.43 28.17
CA GLY A 115 -15.91 8.99 29.17
C GLY A 115 -14.95 10.11 29.48
#